data_AF-A0A2T4JPQ1-F1
#
_entry.id   AF-A0A2T4JPQ1-F1
#
_cell.length_a   1.000
_cell.length_b   1.000
_cell.length_c   1.000
_cell.angle_alpha   90.00
_cell.angle_beta   90.00
_cell.angle_gamma   90.00
#
_symmetry.space_group_name_H-M   'P 1'
#
loop_
_entity.id
_entity.type
_entity.pdbx_description
1 polymer ?
#
loop_
_entity_poly.entity_id
_entity_poly.type
_entity_poly.pdbx_seq_one_letter_code
_entity_poly.pdbx_strand_id
1 'polypeptide(L)'
;MSDGRTFKGPVPILLAVVAVIGWGFALYLLSARSSLETELAQQNQAVGTLESLRGEVETLTTETDRLTTERDSAQAGLTEQQQQLASLQEQAAAAQSDLEQRQADLAGTEQQLAPLREEIAGFDTARSEAEQSLAERTQELADVGERLTAARESEAELQEQLSVLTEETARLTAESSEAETRVQEARDAEASLQAALASAADELDRITAERDGLSQELQAMTERRDSLAADNAAATEQRQSVQEMVTRLSEDLAARSQQLAEVENRIGELQSQEAPAAAEGEAAASQGSPTESENEAPASQGSPAEGEDGAAATQGSSAPAEGQDEAAASQDAQPVAEGELAPGAYSAGSLTVTLGEDGRFVLRNEARGEEVAGSYETEAGKLTLSEAEGDIGTTPFPMTCSVVQSDAGLMLEQSGEEPCVLTGLTLEPQQ
;
A
#
# COMPACT_ATOMS: atom_id res chain seq x y z
N MET A 1 -125.85 -104.09 17.59
CA MET A 1 -126.22 -105.44 17.10
C MET A 1 -125.21 -106.38 17.74
N SER A 2 -125.51 -107.14 18.80
CA SER A 2 -126.80 -107.78 19.20
C SER A 2 -127.24 -108.82 18.16
N ASP A 3 -127.51 -110.09 18.46
CA ASP A 3 -127.51 -110.90 19.70
C ASP A 3 -126.72 -112.23 19.43
N GLY A 4 -126.56 -113.24 20.28
CA GLY A 4 -127.00 -113.47 21.66
C GLY A 4 -127.73 -114.83 21.86
N ARG A 5 -127.22 -115.69 22.76
CA ARG A 5 -127.80 -116.98 23.29
C ARG A 5 -127.94 -118.14 22.27
N THR A 6 -127.45 -119.38 22.46
CA THR A 6 -127.38 -120.39 23.56
C THR A 6 -128.64 -121.24 23.79
N PHE A 7 -128.55 -122.57 23.56
CA PHE A 7 -129.10 -123.75 24.30
C PHE A 7 -128.83 -125.01 23.41
N LYS A 8 -128.45 -126.24 23.81
CA LYS A 8 -128.38 -127.06 25.05
C LYS A 8 -129.51 -128.12 25.17
N GLY A 9 -129.25 -129.36 24.73
CA GLY A 9 -130.12 -130.56 24.89
C GLY A 9 -129.59 -131.82 24.13
N PRO A 10 -129.62 -133.07 24.66
CA PRO A 10 -128.89 -134.19 24.03
C PRO A 10 -129.65 -135.55 23.84
N VAL A 11 -129.14 -136.42 22.93
CA VAL A 11 -128.99 -137.91 23.06
C VAL A 11 -130.26 -138.81 23.02
N PRO A 12 -130.27 -140.07 22.47
CA PRO A 12 -129.45 -140.75 21.44
C PRO A 12 -130.25 -141.67 20.42
N ILE A 13 -129.57 -142.60 19.70
CA ILE A 13 -130.01 -143.97 19.22
C ILE A 13 -130.24 -144.25 17.69
N LEU A 14 -129.34 -145.12 17.15
CA LEU A 14 -129.41 -146.17 16.09
C LEU A 14 -129.55 -145.94 14.55
N LEU A 15 -128.49 -146.40 13.87
CA LEU A 15 -128.39 -147.25 12.66
C LEU A 15 -129.19 -146.97 11.36
N ALA A 16 -128.46 -146.45 10.35
CA ALA A 16 -128.60 -146.79 8.93
C ALA A 16 -127.25 -146.66 8.17
N VAL A 17 -126.18 -147.23 8.75
CA VAL A 17 -124.79 -146.75 8.54
C VAL A 17 -124.14 -147.09 7.19
N VAL A 18 -124.53 -148.19 6.53
CA VAL A 18 -123.74 -148.75 5.41
C VAL A 18 -123.79 -147.91 4.12
N ALA A 19 -124.89 -147.21 3.84
CA ALA A 19 -124.99 -146.36 2.65
C ALA A 19 -124.19 -145.04 2.77
N VAL A 20 -124.05 -144.51 4.00
CA VAL A 20 -123.41 -143.21 4.24
C VAL A 20 -121.89 -143.30 4.10
N ILE A 21 -121.27 -144.44 4.42
CA ILE A 21 -119.81 -144.63 4.33
C ILE A 21 -119.30 -144.46 2.89
N GLY A 22 -120.06 -144.92 1.89
CA GLY A 22 -119.70 -144.76 0.47
C GLY A 22 -119.65 -143.30 0.01
N TRP A 23 -120.61 -142.48 0.44
CA TRP A 23 -120.59 -141.03 0.20
C TRP A 23 -119.58 -140.30 1.08
N GLY A 24 -119.36 -140.77 2.31
CA GLY A 24 -118.34 -140.25 3.23
C GLY A 24 -116.94 -140.36 2.67
N PHE A 25 -116.60 -141.46 1.98
CA PHE A 25 -115.28 -141.61 1.35
C PHE A 25 -115.10 -140.68 0.13
N ALA A 26 -116.15 -140.42 -0.65
CA ALA A 26 -116.13 -139.44 -1.74
C ALA A 26 -115.97 -138.00 -1.20
N LEU A 27 -116.70 -137.64 -0.14
CA LEU A 27 -116.54 -136.36 0.55
C LEU A 27 -115.17 -136.21 1.21
N TYR A 28 -114.60 -137.28 1.78
CA TYR A 28 -113.26 -137.28 2.37
C TYR A 28 -112.16 -137.06 1.32
N LEU A 29 -112.26 -137.70 0.15
CA LEU A 29 -111.36 -137.45 -0.97
C LEU A 29 -111.50 -136.02 -1.54
N LEU A 30 -112.70 -135.44 -1.51
CA LEU A 30 -112.91 -134.05 -1.91
C LEU A 30 -112.35 -133.07 -0.86
N SER A 31 -112.54 -133.34 0.43
CA SER A 31 -111.97 -132.52 1.51
C SER A 31 -110.44 -132.60 1.54
N ALA A 32 -109.86 -133.78 1.33
CA ALA A 32 -108.42 -133.97 1.20
C ALA A 32 -107.83 -133.19 0.02
N ARG A 33 -108.60 -133.02 -1.07
CA ARG A 33 -108.23 -132.13 -2.17
C ARG A 33 -108.24 -130.67 -1.74
N SER A 34 -109.30 -130.21 -1.09
CA SER A 34 -109.39 -128.82 -0.60
C SER A 34 -108.35 -128.49 0.49
N SER A 35 -107.95 -129.46 1.33
CA SER A 35 -106.86 -129.26 2.29
C SER A 35 -105.51 -129.18 1.58
N LEU A 36 -105.24 -130.03 0.59
CA LEU A 36 -104.04 -129.91 -0.25
C LEU A 36 -104.00 -128.59 -1.03
N GLU A 37 -105.14 -128.10 -1.54
CA GLU A 37 -105.23 -126.77 -2.18
C GLU A 37 -104.98 -125.63 -1.17
N THR A 38 -105.48 -125.76 0.07
CA THR A 38 -105.26 -124.78 1.15
C THR A 38 -103.82 -124.79 1.66
N GLU A 39 -103.21 -125.97 1.76
CA GLU A 39 -101.83 -126.17 2.22
C GLU A 39 -100.83 -125.76 1.15
N LEU A 40 -101.13 -126.01 -0.14
CA LEU A 40 -100.40 -125.44 -1.27
C LEU A 40 -100.57 -123.92 -1.34
N ALA A 41 -101.76 -123.37 -1.03
CA ALA A 41 -101.98 -121.93 -0.95
C ALA A 41 -101.18 -121.29 0.20
N GLN A 42 -101.15 -121.91 1.38
CA GLN A 42 -100.29 -121.47 2.49
C GLN A 42 -98.81 -121.61 2.16
N GLN A 43 -98.39 -122.67 1.47
CA GLN A 43 -97.00 -122.85 1.04
C GLN A 43 -96.59 -121.80 -0.01
N ASN A 44 -97.46 -121.50 -0.99
CA ASN A 44 -97.26 -120.40 -1.94
C ASN A 44 -97.28 -119.03 -1.26
N GLN A 45 -98.11 -118.83 -0.24
CA GLN A 45 -98.14 -117.59 0.54
C GLN A 45 -96.88 -117.45 1.42
N ALA A 46 -96.39 -118.54 2.00
CA ALA A 46 -95.14 -118.58 2.75
C ALA A 46 -93.93 -118.30 1.84
N VAL A 47 -93.90 -118.88 0.63
CA VAL A 47 -92.94 -118.53 -0.42
C VAL A 47 -93.05 -117.05 -0.78
N GLY A 48 -94.26 -116.53 -1.03
CA GLY A 48 -94.47 -115.10 -1.29
C GLY A 48 -93.99 -114.18 -0.15
N THR A 49 -94.16 -114.57 1.11
CA THR A 49 -93.57 -113.82 2.25
C THR A 49 -92.06 -113.98 2.34
N LEU A 50 -91.48 -115.11 1.95
CA LEU A 50 -90.02 -115.29 1.87
C LEU A 50 -89.44 -114.46 0.71
N GLU A 51 -90.13 -114.35 -0.42
CA GLU A 51 -89.81 -113.45 -1.53
C GLU A 51 -89.86 -111.98 -1.05
N SER A 52 -90.89 -111.61 -0.28
CA SER A 52 -91.05 -110.27 0.29
C SER A 52 -89.95 -109.93 1.31
N LEU A 53 -89.68 -110.81 2.28
CA LEU A 53 -88.60 -110.62 3.25
C LEU A 53 -87.21 -110.65 2.59
N ARG A 54 -87.04 -111.42 1.50
CA ARG A 54 -85.82 -111.39 0.69
C ARG A 54 -85.65 -110.03 0.02
N GLY A 55 -86.71 -109.47 -0.56
CA GLY A 55 -86.73 -108.13 -1.13
C GLY A 55 -86.48 -107.02 -0.08
N GLU A 56 -87.04 -107.15 1.13
CA GLU A 56 -86.73 -106.26 2.25
C GLU A 56 -85.27 -106.37 2.70
N VAL A 57 -84.72 -107.59 2.81
CA VAL A 57 -83.30 -107.79 3.13
C VAL A 57 -82.38 -107.25 2.03
N GLU A 58 -82.71 -107.42 0.76
CA GLU A 58 -81.96 -106.88 -0.37
C GLU A 58 -82.04 -105.33 -0.42
N THR A 59 -83.19 -104.76 -0.08
CA THR A 59 -83.39 -103.32 0.08
C THR A 59 -82.58 -102.77 1.26
N LEU A 60 -82.68 -103.39 2.44
CA LEU A 60 -81.93 -103.02 3.66
C LEU A 60 -80.42 -103.21 3.50
N THR A 61 -79.98 -104.19 2.71
CA THR A 61 -78.56 -104.34 2.34
C THR A 61 -78.12 -103.15 1.48
N THR A 62 -78.89 -102.82 0.43
CA THR A 62 -78.65 -101.65 -0.42
C THR A 62 -78.64 -100.33 0.38
N GLU A 63 -79.54 -100.19 1.36
CA GLU A 63 -79.60 -99.06 2.27
C GLU A 63 -78.40 -99.03 3.24
N THR A 64 -77.94 -100.18 3.72
CA THR A 64 -76.75 -100.30 4.59
C THR A 64 -75.45 -99.98 3.83
N ASP A 65 -75.32 -100.42 2.58
CA ASP A 65 -74.20 -100.09 1.71
C ASP A 65 -74.20 -98.59 1.33
N ARG A 66 -75.39 -98.03 1.07
CA ARG A 66 -75.57 -96.58 0.88
C ARG A 66 -75.17 -95.79 2.12
N LEU A 67 -75.72 -96.11 3.29
CA LEU A 67 -75.42 -95.42 4.55
C LEU A 67 -73.94 -95.59 4.96
N THR A 68 -73.32 -96.72 4.62
CA THR A 68 -71.87 -96.92 4.76
C THR A 68 -71.09 -95.97 3.85
N THR A 69 -71.48 -95.86 2.59
CA THR A 69 -70.87 -94.94 1.61
C THR A 69 -71.04 -93.47 2.04
N GLU A 70 -72.24 -93.09 2.52
CA GLU A 70 -72.51 -91.74 3.04
C GLU A 70 -71.72 -91.44 4.32
N ARG A 71 -71.57 -92.41 5.23
CA ARG A 71 -70.73 -92.30 6.44
C ARG A 71 -69.24 -92.18 6.11
N ASP A 72 -68.73 -92.97 5.17
CA ASP A 72 -67.32 -92.91 4.77
C ASP A 72 -67.01 -91.61 4.02
N SER A 73 -67.94 -91.12 3.19
CA SER A 73 -67.87 -89.79 2.56
C SER A 73 -67.91 -88.66 3.60
N ALA A 74 -68.79 -88.74 4.61
CA ALA A 74 -68.86 -87.76 5.69
C ALA A 74 -67.60 -87.78 6.58
N GLN A 75 -67.01 -88.95 6.84
CA GLN A 75 -65.77 -89.10 7.58
C GLN A 75 -64.55 -88.55 6.81
N ALA A 76 -64.52 -88.75 5.49
CA ALA A 76 -63.54 -88.10 4.62
C ALA A 76 -63.70 -86.56 4.64
N GLY A 77 -64.92 -86.05 4.49
CA GLY A 77 -65.21 -84.61 4.54
C GLY A 77 -64.88 -83.97 5.89
N LEU A 78 -65.11 -84.67 7.02
CA LEU A 78 -64.68 -84.22 8.34
C LEU A 78 -63.15 -84.16 8.46
N THR A 79 -62.45 -85.12 7.85
CA THR A 79 -60.97 -85.13 7.82
C THR A 79 -60.42 -83.98 6.98
N GLU A 80 -61.05 -83.69 5.84
CA GLU A 80 -60.70 -82.54 5.00
C GLU A 80 -60.96 -81.21 5.75
N GLN A 81 -62.12 -81.05 6.38
CA GLN A 81 -62.43 -79.86 7.18
C GLN A 81 -61.47 -79.66 8.36
N GLN A 82 -61.01 -80.74 9.00
CA GLN A 82 -59.98 -80.66 10.04
C GLN A 82 -58.62 -80.19 9.48
N GLN A 83 -58.23 -80.64 8.29
CA GLN A 83 -57.02 -80.16 7.62
C GLN A 83 -57.15 -78.69 7.18
N GLN A 84 -58.31 -78.29 6.65
CA GLN A 84 -58.59 -76.90 6.31
C GLN A 84 -58.55 -75.99 7.55
N LEU A 85 -59.14 -76.40 8.67
CA LEU A 85 -59.07 -75.65 9.94
C LEU A 85 -57.65 -75.54 10.50
N ALA A 86 -56.86 -76.61 10.44
CA ALA A 86 -55.46 -76.57 10.86
C ALA A 86 -54.64 -75.60 10.00
N SER A 87 -54.81 -75.64 8.66
CA SER A 87 -54.12 -74.71 7.75
C SER A 87 -54.58 -73.26 7.93
N LEU A 88 -55.87 -73.01 8.22
CA LEU A 88 -56.36 -71.67 8.53
C LEU A 88 -55.84 -71.15 9.87
N GLN A 89 -55.63 -72.02 10.87
CA GLN A 89 -54.99 -71.64 12.14
C GLN A 89 -53.51 -71.30 11.95
N GLU A 90 -52.78 -72.07 11.14
CA GLU A 90 -51.39 -71.79 10.77
C GLU A 90 -51.27 -70.46 9.99
N GLN A 91 -52.13 -70.24 8.99
CA GLN A 91 -52.20 -68.98 8.23
C GLN A 91 -52.55 -67.78 9.13
N ALA A 92 -53.46 -67.94 10.10
CA ALA A 92 -53.82 -66.87 11.03
C ALA A 92 -52.66 -66.54 11.99
N ALA A 93 -51.94 -67.54 12.48
CA ALA A 93 -50.75 -67.34 13.32
C ALA A 93 -49.61 -66.65 12.54
N ALA A 94 -49.38 -67.06 11.29
CA ALA A 94 -48.41 -66.40 10.41
C ALA A 94 -48.80 -64.95 10.12
N ALA A 95 -50.06 -64.67 9.76
CA ALA A 95 -50.55 -63.32 9.50
C ALA A 95 -50.51 -62.41 10.74
N GLN A 96 -50.68 -62.97 11.95
CA GLN A 96 -50.48 -62.23 13.19
C GLN A 96 -48.99 -61.90 13.42
N SER A 97 -48.09 -62.86 13.21
CA SER A 97 -46.64 -62.64 13.33
C SER A 97 -46.14 -61.59 12.32
N ASP A 98 -46.63 -61.63 11.08
CA ASP A 98 -46.35 -60.62 10.05
C ASP A 98 -46.86 -59.23 10.49
N LEU A 99 -48.05 -59.14 11.07
CA LEU A 99 -48.63 -57.88 11.54
C LEU A 99 -47.84 -57.29 12.72
N GLU A 100 -47.42 -58.12 13.68
CA GLU A 100 -46.56 -57.72 14.80
C GLU A 100 -45.17 -57.26 14.29
N GLN A 101 -44.58 -57.96 13.32
CA GLN A 101 -43.34 -57.51 12.67
C GLN A 101 -43.54 -56.18 11.94
N ARG A 102 -44.62 -56.00 11.17
CA ARG A 102 -44.88 -54.73 10.46
C ARG A 102 -45.11 -53.55 11.40
N GLN A 103 -45.69 -53.78 12.58
CA GLN A 103 -45.78 -52.74 13.61
C GLN A 103 -44.41 -52.37 14.17
N ALA A 104 -43.51 -53.34 14.37
CA ALA A 104 -42.13 -53.07 14.76
C ALA A 104 -41.32 -52.35 13.65
N ASP A 105 -41.45 -52.77 12.40
CA ASP A 105 -40.85 -52.11 11.22
C ASP A 105 -41.26 -50.63 11.14
N LEU A 106 -42.56 -50.34 11.30
CA LEU A 106 -43.11 -48.98 11.30
C LEU A 106 -42.58 -48.15 12.47
N ALA A 107 -42.65 -48.66 13.70
CA ALA A 107 -42.16 -47.94 14.88
C ALA A 107 -40.65 -47.64 14.78
N GLY A 108 -39.85 -48.57 14.27
CA GLY A 108 -38.43 -48.36 14.01
C GLY A 108 -38.16 -47.34 12.90
N THR A 109 -39.01 -47.27 11.88
CA THR A 109 -38.93 -46.27 10.80
C THR A 109 -39.34 -44.87 11.29
N GLU A 110 -40.39 -44.78 12.11
CA GLU A 110 -40.82 -43.53 12.75
C GLU A 110 -39.74 -43.00 13.72
N GLN A 111 -39.09 -43.89 14.47
CA GLN A 111 -37.97 -43.56 15.35
C GLN A 111 -36.74 -43.04 14.56
N GLN A 112 -36.49 -43.55 13.36
CA GLN A 112 -35.42 -43.04 12.47
C GLN A 112 -35.79 -41.72 11.78
N LEU A 113 -37.07 -41.49 11.51
CA LEU A 113 -37.57 -40.24 10.93
C LEU A 113 -37.52 -39.05 11.89
N ALA A 114 -37.47 -39.27 13.21
CA ALA A 114 -37.37 -38.20 14.19
C ALA A 114 -36.03 -37.43 14.12
N PRO A 115 -34.84 -38.05 14.29
CA PRO A 115 -33.56 -37.35 14.25
C PRO A 115 -33.28 -36.74 12.87
N LEU A 116 -33.69 -37.38 11.77
CA LEU A 116 -33.50 -36.81 10.43
C LEU A 116 -34.29 -35.51 10.21
N ARG A 117 -35.44 -35.32 10.87
CA ARG A 117 -36.20 -34.06 10.82
C ARG A 117 -35.56 -32.98 11.69
N GLU A 118 -34.97 -33.36 12.82
CA GLU A 118 -34.21 -32.46 13.70
C GLU A 118 -32.91 -32.00 13.03
N GLU A 119 -32.20 -32.90 12.35
CA GLU A 119 -31.01 -32.62 11.54
C GLU A 119 -31.32 -31.66 10.37
N ILE A 120 -32.41 -31.88 9.64
CA ILE A 120 -32.87 -30.94 8.59
C ILE A 120 -33.18 -29.56 9.17
N ALA A 121 -33.90 -29.48 10.31
CA ALA A 121 -34.17 -28.20 10.97
C ALA A 121 -32.89 -27.50 11.47
N GLY A 122 -31.89 -28.27 11.89
CA GLY A 122 -30.55 -27.78 12.21
C GLY A 122 -29.84 -27.19 10.99
N PHE A 123 -29.86 -27.89 9.85
CA PHE A 123 -29.29 -27.38 8.59
C PHE A 123 -30.01 -26.14 8.06
N ASP A 124 -31.35 -26.08 8.13
CA ASP A 124 -32.12 -24.89 7.74
C ASP A 124 -31.78 -23.68 8.64
N THR A 125 -31.56 -23.91 9.94
CA THR A 125 -31.14 -22.87 10.89
C THR A 125 -29.73 -22.37 10.59
N ALA A 126 -28.75 -23.29 10.51
CA ALA A 126 -27.35 -22.95 10.22
C ALA A 126 -27.19 -22.29 8.84
N ARG A 127 -28.03 -22.67 7.87
CA ARG A 127 -28.12 -21.99 6.57
C ARG A 127 -28.62 -20.55 6.70
N SER A 128 -29.68 -20.31 7.47
CA SER A 128 -30.19 -18.94 7.70
C SER A 128 -29.15 -18.05 8.39
N GLU A 129 -28.39 -18.59 9.34
CA GLU A 129 -27.28 -17.89 10.01
C GLU A 129 -26.13 -17.59 9.04
N ALA A 130 -25.78 -18.55 8.17
CA ALA A 130 -24.77 -18.35 7.13
C ALA A 130 -25.19 -17.33 6.05
N GLU A 131 -26.46 -17.33 5.63
CA GLU A 131 -27.01 -16.34 4.70
C GLU A 131 -27.03 -14.92 5.31
N GLN A 132 -27.35 -14.79 6.61
CA GLN A 132 -27.23 -13.51 7.32
C GLN A 132 -25.77 -13.05 7.44
N SER A 133 -24.86 -13.91 7.89
CA SER A 133 -23.43 -13.61 8.02
C SER A 133 -22.81 -13.17 6.69
N LEU A 134 -23.17 -13.83 5.58
CA LEU A 134 -22.75 -13.44 4.24
C LEU A 134 -23.27 -12.04 3.85
N ALA A 135 -24.52 -11.71 4.19
CA ALA A 135 -25.07 -10.37 3.95
C ALA A 135 -24.33 -9.29 4.77
N GLU A 136 -24.08 -9.55 6.05
CA GLU A 136 -23.34 -8.64 6.95
C GLU A 136 -21.90 -8.40 6.46
N ARG A 137 -21.17 -9.46 6.08
CA ARG A 137 -19.82 -9.34 5.49
C ARG A 137 -19.82 -8.67 4.12
N THR A 138 -20.88 -8.85 3.31
CA THR A 138 -21.02 -8.14 2.03
C THR A 138 -21.21 -6.63 2.24
N GLN A 139 -21.97 -6.23 3.28
CA GLN A 139 -22.10 -4.82 3.66
C GLN A 139 -20.79 -4.26 4.20
N GLU A 140 -20.09 -4.99 5.08
CA GLU A 140 -18.78 -4.57 5.60
C GLU A 140 -17.75 -4.33 4.48
N LEU A 141 -17.72 -5.19 3.46
CA LEU A 141 -16.85 -5.01 2.29
C LEU A 141 -17.25 -3.81 1.44
N ALA A 142 -18.54 -3.48 1.35
CA ALA A 142 -19.01 -2.26 0.67
C ALA A 142 -18.60 -1.00 1.45
N ASP A 143 -18.84 -0.96 2.76
CA ASP A 143 -18.46 0.15 3.65
C ASP A 143 -16.92 0.38 3.64
N VAL A 144 -16.13 -0.69 3.61
CA VAL A 144 -14.67 -0.63 3.46
C VAL A 144 -14.26 -0.12 2.07
N GLY A 145 -14.99 -0.51 1.02
CA GLY A 145 -14.78 -0.01 -0.34
C GLY A 145 -15.05 1.50 -0.49
N GLU A 146 -16.14 1.99 0.12
CA GLU A 146 -16.43 3.43 0.17
C GLU A 146 -15.36 4.20 0.95
N ARG A 147 -14.99 3.71 2.13
CA ARG A 147 -13.91 4.31 2.96
C ARG A 147 -12.57 4.35 2.24
N LEU A 148 -12.20 3.29 1.52
CA LEU A 148 -10.96 3.23 0.72
C LEU A 148 -11.00 4.18 -0.49
N THR A 149 -12.18 4.43 -1.05
CA THR A 149 -12.36 5.39 -2.15
C THR A 149 -12.19 6.82 -1.63
N ALA A 150 -12.89 7.20 -0.55
CA ALA A 150 -12.76 8.50 0.09
C ALA A 150 -11.33 8.77 0.62
N ALA A 151 -10.63 7.73 1.10
CA ALA A 151 -9.23 7.85 1.51
C ALA A 151 -8.30 8.21 0.33
N ARG A 152 -8.51 7.62 -0.85
CA ARG A 152 -7.73 7.93 -2.07
C ARG A 152 -8.04 9.31 -2.64
N GLU A 153 -9.28 9.76 -2.56
CA GLU A 153 -9.67 11.12 -2.93
C GLU A 153 -8.97 12.16 -2.04
N SER A 154 -8.97 11.93 -0.72
CA SER A 154 -8.24 12.74 0.27
C SER A 154 -6.72 12.70 0.05
N GLU A 155 -6.14 11.53 -0.27
CA GLU A 155 -4.72 11.41 -0.61
C GLU A 155 -4.35 12.24 -1.85
N ALA A 156 -5.17 12.20 -2.90
CA ALA A 156 -4.95 13.00 -4.10
C ALA A 156 -5.05 14.51 -3.84
N GLU A 157 -6.01 14.95 -3.02
CA GLU A 157 -6.13 16.36 -2.61
C GLU A 157 -4.90 16.82 -1.80
N LEU A 158 -4.41 15.99 -0.88
CA LEU A 158 -3.20 16.28 -0.10
C LEU A 158 -1.93 16.33 -0.97
N GLN A 159 -1.84 15.49 -2.01
CA GLN A 159 -0.74 15.55 -2.98
C GLN A 159 -0.79 16.85 -3.83
N GLU A 160 -1.98 17.29 -4.24
CA GLU A 160 -2.16 18.58 -4.95
C GLU A 160 -1.78 19.76 -4.04
N GLN A 161 -2.28 19.80 -2.80
CA GLN A 161 -1.95 20.83 -1.82
C GLN A 161 -0.44 20.89 -1.52
N LEU A 162 0.25 19.74 -1.45
CA LEU A 162 1.69 19.67 -1.26
C LEU A 162 2.47 20.21 -2.47
N SER A 163 2.01 19.94 -3.69
CA SER A 163 2.60 20.50 -4.91
C SER A 163 2.50 22.03 -4.93
N VAL A 164 1.30 22.56 -4.67
CA VAL A 164 1.05 24.02 -4.60
C VAL A 164 1.91 24.68 -3.53
N LEU A 165 1.98 24.12 -2.31
CA LEU A 165 2.80 24.66 -1.23
C LEU A 165 4.31 24.63 -1.56
N THR A 166 4.76 23.63 -2.32
CA THR A 166 6.15 23.52 -2.81
C THR A 166 6.45 24.61 -3.85
N GLU A 167 5.54 24.85 -4.81
CA GLU A 167 5.65 25.93 -5.80
C GLU A 167 5.63 27.32 -5.14
N GLU A 168 4.74 27.55 -4.16
CA GLU A 168 4.70 28.82 -3.42
C GLU A 168 5.98 29.04 -2.59
N THR A 169 6.54 27.99 -1.99
CA THR A 169 7.82 28.06 -1.26
C THR A 169 8.98 28.39 -2.19
N ALA A 170 9.03 27.78 -3.39
CA ALA A 170 10.03 28.09 -4.41
C ALA A 170 9.90 29.54 -4.91
N ARG A 171 8.67 30.02 -5.17
CA ARG A 171 8.39 31.42 -5.54
C ARG A 171 8.86 32.39 -4.46
N LEU A 172 8.46 32.19 -3.20
CA LEU A 172 8.84 33.06 -2.08
C LEU A 172 10.36 33.09 -1.86
N THR A 173 11.06 31.98 -2.10
CA THR A 173 12.54 31.92 -2.05
C THR A 173 13.18 32.77 -3.16
N ALA A 174 12.62 32.75 -4.37
CA ALA A 174 13.07 33.60 -5.47
C ALA A 174 12.77 35.09 -5.19
N GLU A 175 11.55 35.42 -4.74
CA GLU A 175 11.16 36.79 -4.36
C GLU A 175 12.05 37.36 -3.24
N SER A 176 12.44 36.53 -2.26
CA SER A 176 13.34 36.92 -1.17
C SER A 176 14.75 37.24 -1.67
N SER A 177 15.33 36.40 -2.54
CA SER A 177 16.67 36.65 -3.08
C SER A 177 16.69 37.83 -4.07
N GLU A 178 15.61 38.10 -4.81
CA GLU A 178 15.45 39.34 -5.58
C GLU A 178 15.32 40.58 -4.66
N ALA A 179 14.62 40.46 -3.52
CA ALA A 179 14.52 41.54 -2.53
C ALA A 179 15.88 41.84 -1.87
N GLU A 180 16.64 40.81 -1.48
CA GLU A 180 18.00 40.95 -0.94
C GLU A 180 18.96 41.59 -1.96
N THR A 181 18.89 41.17 -3.23
CA THR A 181 19.67 41.77 -4.32
C THR A 181 19.37 43.27 -4.46
N ARG A 182 18.09 43.66 -4.53
CA ARG A 182 17.68 45.08 -4.62
C ARG A 182 18.06 45.90 -3.37
N VAL A 183 18.09 45.29 -2.19
CA VAL A 183 18.57 45.95 -0.97
C VAL A 183 20.09 46.19 -1.02
N GLN A 184 20.85 45.28 -1.61
CA GLN A 184 22.30 45.48 -1.80
C GLN A 184 22.57 46.54 -2.88
N GLU A 185 21.90 46.47 -4.04
CA GLU A 185 21.98 47.50 -5.08
C GLU A 185 21.65 48.90 -4.55
N ALA A 186 20.61 49.01 -3.70
CA ALA A 186 20.23 50.28 -3.08
C ALA A 186 21.31 50.83 -2.13
N ARG A 187 22.02 49.97 -1.38
CA ARG A 187 23.14 50.36 -0.50
C ARG A 187 24.36 50.80 -1.29
N ASP A 188 24.70 50.09 -2.36
CA ASP A 188 25.83 50.45 -3.22
C ASP A 188 25.55 51.76 -3.97
N ALA A 189 24.30 51.98 -4.39
CA ALA A 189 23.83 53.26 -4.91
C ALA A 189 23.92 54.38 -3.85
N GLU A 190 23.48 54.14 -2.61
CA GLU A 190 23.58 55.11 -1.51
C GLU A 190 25.05 55.49 -1.23
N ALA A 191 25.95 54.50 -1.12
CA ALA A 191 27.38 54.74 -0.93
C ALA A 191 28.00 55.56 -2.08
N SER A 192 27.60 55.28 -3.33
CA SER A 192 28.05 56.06 -4.50
C SER A 192 27.57 57.52 -4.45
N LEU A 193 26.35 57.77 -3.98
CA LEU A 193 25.80 59.11 -3.81
C LEU A 193 26.47 59.87 -2.65
N GLN A 194 26.77 59.20 -1.54
CA GLN A 194 27.53 59.77 -0.43
C GLN A 194 28.94 60.18 -0.87
N ALA A 195 29.63 59.34 -1.66
CA ALA A 195 30.94 59.66 -2.24
C ALA A 195 30.89 60.83 -3.24
N ALA A 196 29.86 60.87 -4.09
CA ALA A 196 29.64 61.98 -5.03
C ALA A 196 29.35 63.31 -4.31
N LEU A 197 28.59 63.29 -3.20
CA LEU A 197 28.32 64.46 -2.36
C LEU A 197 29.59 64.96 -1.66
N ALA A 198 30.47 64.07 -1.18
CA ALA A 198 31.76 64.46 -0.62
C ALA A 198 32.65 65.14 -1.68
N SER A 199 32.81 64.52 -2.85
CA SER A 199 33.60 65.10 -3.95
C SER A 199 33.04 66.44 -4.45
N ALA A 200 31.71 66.65 -4.39
CA ALA A 200 31.09 67.92 -4.75
C ALA A 200 31.29 69.01 -3.67
N ALA A 201 31.46 68.64 -2.41
CA ALA A 201 31.84 69.56 -1.34
C ALA A 201 33.32 69.98 -1.46
N ASP A 202 34.23 69.03 -1.68
CA ASP A 202 35.66 69.30 -1.89
C ASP A 202 35.90 70.26 -3.08
N GLU A 203 35.16 70.08 -4.18
CA GLU A 203 35.21 70.96 -5.35
C GLU A 203 34.65 72.36 -5.07
N LEU A 204 33.60 72.47 -4.24
CA LEU A 204 33.04 73.75 -3.81
C LEU A 204 34.01 74.52 -2.91
N ASP A 205 34.72 73.84 -2.02
CA ASP A 205 35.78 74.43 -1.20
C ASP A 205 36.99 74.84 -2.05
N ARG A 206 37.38 74.05 -3.06
CA ARG A 206 38.42 74.43 -4.03
C ARG A 206 38.05 75.71 -4.80
N ILE A 207 36.84 75.76 -5.38
CA ILE A 207 36.34 76.94 -6.10
C ILE A 207 36.24 78.17 -5.17
N THR A 208 35.90 77.94 -3.90
CA THR A 208 35.87 78.99 -2.86
C THR A 208 37.26 79.54 -2.56
N ALA A 209 38.28 78.68 -2.44
CA ALA A 209 39.66 79.09 -2.26
C ALA A 209 40.24 79.82 -3.50
N GLU A 210 39.92 79.34 -4.71
CA GLU A 210 40.33 79.99 -5.97
C GLU A 210 39.70 81.38 -6.13
N ARG A 211 38.41 81.54 -5.80
CA ARG A 211 37.74 82.85 -5.74
C ARG A 211 38.47 83.82 -4.79
N ASP A 212 38.83 83.35 -3.60
CA ASP A 212 39.44 84.22 -2.58
C ASP A 212 40.90 84.57 -2.92
N GLY A 213 41.64 83.65 -3.56
CA GLY A 213 42.95 83.93 -4.16
C GLY A 213 42.88 84.97 -5.27
N LEU A 214 41.95 84.82 -6.22
CA LEU A 214 41.71 85.79 -7.29
C LEU A 214 41.27 87.16 -6.76
N SER A 215 40.49 87.20 -5.68
CA SER A 215 40.10 88.45 -5.01
C SER A 215 41.30 89.15 -4.36
N GLN A 216 42.25 88.40 -3.79
CA GLN A 216 43.49 88.95 -3.23
C GLN A 216 44.43 89.45 -4.33
N GLU A 217 44.56 88.72 -5.45
CA GLU A 217 45.35 89.17 -6.60
C GLU A 217 44.76 90.45 -7.23
N LEU A 218 43.44 90.54 -7.38
CA LEU A 218 42.76 91.76 -7.85
C LEU A 218 43.01 92.96 -6.92
N GLN A 219 43.04 92.76 -5.60
CA GLN A 219 43.42 93.80 -4.65
C GLN A 219 44.88 94.21 -4.83
N ALA A 220 45.82 93.25 -4.87
CA ALA A 220 47.24 93.53 -5.05
C ALA A 220 47.56 94.23 -6.39
N MET A 221 46.87 93.85 -7.47
CA MET A 221 46.97 94.53 -8.77
C MET A 221 46.39 95.95 -8.74
N THR A 222 45.34 96.18 -7.94
CA THR A 222 44.75 97.52 -7.71
C THR A 222 45.71 98.42 -6.93
N GLU A 223 46.27 97.93 -5.82
CA GLU A 223 47.28 98.64 -5.02
C GLU A 223 48.54 98.94 -5.85
N ARG A 224 48.99 97.98 -6.67
CA ARG A 224 50.13 98.16 -7.59
C ARG A 224 49.85 99.19 -8.68
N ARG A 225 48.64 99.18 -9.27
CA ARG A 225 48.21 100.21 -10.24
C ARG A 225 48.26 101.60 -9.61
N ASP A 226 47.77 101.73 -8.39
CA ASP A 226 47.68 103.02 -7.70
C ASP A 226 49.06 103.55 -7.27
N SER A 227 49.98 102.64 -6.89
CA SER A 227 51.40 102.98 -6.73
C SER A 227 52.02 103.48 -8.04
N LEU A 228 51.85 102.74 -9.15
CA LEU A 228 52.40 103.15 -10.46
C LEU A 228 51.81 104.48 -10.95
N ALA A 229 50.56 104.80 -10.60
CA ALA A 229 49.94 106.08 -10.89
C ALA A 229 50.58 107.23 -10.08
N ALA A 230 50.86 107.01 -8.78
CA ALA A 230 51.59 107.95 -7.94
C ALA A 230 53.03 108.16 -8.43
N ASP A 231 53.75 107.09 -8.79
CA ASP A 231 55.09 107.15 -9.36
C ASP A 231 55.12 107.94 -10.68
N ASN A 232 54.12 107.76 -11.55
CA ASN A 232 54.00 108.54 -12.80
C ASN A 232 53.71 110.03 -12.54
N ALA A 233 52.91 110.36 -11.52
CA ALA A 233 52.66 111.75 -11.13
C ALA A 233 53.97 112.40 -10.62
N ALA A 234 54.67 111.75 -9.70
CA ALA A 234 55.95 112.22 -9.16
C ALA A 234 57.04 112.34 -10.24
N ALA A 235 57.15 111.38 -11.16
CA ALA A 235 58.08 111.46 -12.29
C ALA A 235 57.70 112.58 -13.28
N THR A 236 56.41 112.88 -13.44
CA THR A 236 55.94 114.00 -14.27
C THR A 236 56.29 115.36 -13.63
N GLU A 237 56.11 115.50 -12.32
CA GLU A 237 56.51 116.68 -11.53
C GLU A 237 58.03 116.86 -11.53
N GLN A 238 58.80 115.78 -11.30
CA GLN A 238 60.26 115.80 -11.40
C GLN A 238 60.70 116.22 -12.81
N ARG A 239 60.06 115.73 -13.88
CA ARG A 239 60.35 116.14 -15.25
C ARG A 239 60.03 117.62 -15.50
N GLN A 240 58.94 118.15 -14.92
CA GLN A 240 58.64 119.59 -14.98
C GLN A 240 59.73 120.41 -14.27
N SER A 241 60.11 120.02 -13.04
CA SER A 241 61.18 120.69 -12.29
C SER A 241 62.54 120.62 -13.00
N VAL A 242 62.88 119.50 -13.64
CA VAL A 242 64.09 119.37 -14.48
C VAL A 242 63.98 120.20 -15.75
N GLN A 243 62.81 120.31 -16.38
CA GLN A 243 62.60 121.20 -17.52
C GLN A 243 62.75 122.68 -17.13
N GLU A 244 62.16 123.11 -16.02
CA GLU A 244 62.39 124.45 -15.44
C GLU A 244 63.86 124.70 -15.12
N MET A 245 64.55 123.72 -14.54
CA MET A 245 65.98 123.80 -14.24
C MET A 245 66.82 123.91 -15.52
N VAL A 246 66.50 123.16 -16.58
CA VAL A 246 67.18 123.23 -17.88
C VAL A 246 66.90 124.56 -18.59
N THR A 247 65.67 125.08 -18.53
CA THR A 247 65.33 126.42 -19.03
C THR A 247 66.15 127.47 -18.30
N ARG A 248 66.14 127.45 -16.96
CA ARG A 248 66.92 128.37 -16.12
C ARG A 248 68.43 128.27 -16.36
N LEU A 249 68.96 127.06 -16.51
CA LEU A 249 70.37 126.84 -16.82
C LEU A 249 70.73 127.34 -18.22
N SER A 250 69.78 127.30 -19.16
CA SER A 250 69.93 127.87 -20.51
C SER A 250 69.87 129.41 -20.49
N GLU A 251 69.02 130.00 -19.64
CA GLU A 251 68.98 131.44 -19.38
C GLU A 251 70.28 131.92 -18.71
N ASP A 252 70.74 131.22 -17.66
CA ASP A 252 72.02 131.49 -16.99
C ASP A 252 73.22 131.30 -17.95
N LEU A 253 73.19 130.30 -18.83
CA LEU A 253 74.21 130.07 -19.85
C LEU A 253 74.19 131.16 -20.94
N ALA A 254 73.01 131.65 -21.33
CA ALA A 254 72.87 132.77 -22.26
C ALA A 254 73.31 134.11 -21.63
N ALA A 255 73.00 134.32 -20.35
CA ALA A 255 73.53 135.46 -19.59
C ALA A 255 75.05 135.37 -19.43
N ARG A 256 75.60 134.17 -19.18
CA ARG A 256 77.05 133.96 -19.15
C ARG A 256 77.72 134.08 -20.51
N SER A 257 77.08 133.69 -21.61
CA SER A 257 77.64 133.85 -22.95
C SER A 257 77.57 135.31 -23.42
N GLN A 258 76.57 136.09 -22.98
CA GLN A 258 76.58 137.55 -23.11
C GLN A 258 77.69 138.19 -22.27
N GLN A 259 77.89 137.77 -21.01
CA GLN A 259 79.01 138.24 -20.18
C GLN A 259 80.37 137.84 -20.77
N LEU A 260 80.50 136.64 -21.35
CA LEU A 260 81.70 136.20 -22.06
C LEU A 260 81.91 137.02 -23.32
N ALA A 261 80.88 137.29 -24.12
CA ALA A 261 80.98 138.16 -25.29
C ALA A 261 81.30 139.62 -24.90
N GLU A 262 80.81 140.13 -23.77
CA GLU A 262 81.18 141.45 -23.23
C GLU A 262 82.65 141.46 -22.76
N VAL A 263 83.10 140.39 -22.10
CA VAL A 263 84.51 140.19 -21.72
C VAL A 263 85.40 139.97 -22.93
N GLU A 264 84.94 139.32 -23.99
CA GLU A 264 85.67 139.08 -25.25
C GLU A 264 85.74 140.35 -26.10
N ASN A 265 84.69 141.17 -26.15
CA ASN A 265 84.77 142.52 -26.73
C ASN A 265 85.76 143.38 -25.95
N ARG A 266 85.75 143.31 -24.61
CA ARG A 266 86.69 144.02 -23.74
C ARG A 266 88.13 143.48 -23.85
N ILE A 267 88.30 142.19 -24.08
CA ILE A 267 89.60 141.57 -24.42
C ILE A 267 90.01 141.98 -25.84
N GLY A 268 89.09 142.16 -26.78
CA GLY A 268 89.34 142.68 -28.13
C GLY A 268 89.76 144.16 -28.13
N GLU A 269 89.16 144.99 -27.28
CA GLU A 269 89.63 146.36 -27.02
C GLU A 269 91.04 146.38 -26.42
N LEU A 270 91.36 145.40 -25.55
CA LEU A 270 92.70 145.27 -24.94
C LEU A 270 93.75 144.66 -25.89
N GLN A 271 93.38 143.67 -26.71
CA GLN A 271 94.25 142.99 -27.70
C GLN A 271 94.33 143.74 -29.04
N SER A 272 93.55 144.80 -29.22
CA SER A 272 93.84 145.86 -30.19
C SER A 272 95.14 146.63 -29.84
N GLN A 273 95.73 146.35 -28.68
CA GLN A 273 97.13 146.62 -28.36
C GLN A 273 97.87 145.30 -28.07
N GLU A 274 99.00 145.12 -28.76
CA GLU A 274 100.04 144.09 -28.54
C GLU A 274 99.69 142.59 -28.76
N ALA A 275 100.32 142.07 -29.82
CA ALA A 275 100.88 140.72 -29.99
C ALA A 275 100.00 139.58 -30.61
N PRO A 276 100.61 138.59 -31.31
CA PRO A 276 99.91 137.72 -32.26
C PRO A 276 99.55 136.32 -31.72
N ALA A 277 98.70 135.60 -32.47
CA ALA A 277 98.19 134.27 -32.13
C ALA A 277 98.72 133.13 -33.03
N ALA A 278 99.01 131.99 -32.40
CA ALA A 278 99.15 130.62 -32.94
C ALA A 278 99.27 129.68 -31.71
N ALA A 279 98.45 128.65 -31.44
CA ALA A 279 97.66 127.72 -32.27
C ALA A 279 98.54 126.85 -33.20
N GLU A 280 98.47 125.51 -33.19
CA GLU A 280 97.58 124.58 -32.47
C GLU A 280 98.27 123.21 -32.26
N GLY A 281 97.66 122.30 -31.48
CA GLY A 281 98.24 120.99 -31.15
C GLY A 281 97.20 119.86 -31.18
N GLU A 282 97.62 118.68 -31.64
CA GLU A 282 96.75 117.57 -32.06
C GLU A 282 96.85 116.33 -31.14
N ALA A 283 95.88 115.41 -31.24
CA ALA A 283 95.84 114.04 -30.66
C ALA A 283 95.63 113.91 -29.12
N ALA A 284 95.08 112.82 -28.55
CA ALA A 284 94.21 111.72 -29.06
C ALA A 284 93.72 110.79 -27.91
N ALA A 285 92.93 109.76 -28.28
CA ALA A 285 92.94 108.37 -27.75
C ALA A 285 91.95 107.91 -26.63
N SER A 286 91.77 106.58 -26.60
CA SER A 286 90.94 105.71 -25.72
C SER A 286 89.42 105.95 -25.75
N GLN A 287 88.53 104.99 -26.07
CA GLN A 287 88.51 103.51 -26.07
C GLN A 287 88.72 102.86 -24.69
N GLY A 288 87.74 102.04 -24.26
CA GLY A 288 87.68 101.40 -22.94
C GLY A 288 86.40 100.57 -22.74
N SER A 289 86.37 99.39 -23.35
CA SER A 289 85.44 98.25 -23.21
C SER A 289 85.30 97.69 -21.76
N PRO A 290 84.62 96.55 -21.51
CA PRO A 290 83.61 95.80 -22.29
C PRO A 290 82.29 95.65 -21.44
N THR A 291 81.47 94.58 -21.30
CA THR A 291 81.39 93.18 -21.80
C THR A 291 79.96 92.62 -21.60
N GLU A 292 79.51 91.70 -22.49
CA GLU A 292 78.68 90.49 -22.23
C GLU A 292 77.29 90.55 -21.52
N SER A 293 76.39 89.57 -21.67
CA SER A 293 76.34 88.39 -22.58
C SER A 293 74.87 88.02 -22.89
N GLU A 294 74.63 87.30 -24.00
CA GLU A 294 73.28 87.01 -24.51
C GLU A 294 73.14 85.53 -24.94
N ASN A 295 71.98 84.93 -24.60
CA ASN A 295 71.27 83.82 -25.29
C ASN A 295 72.00 82.53 -25.75
N GLU A 296 71.48 81.34 -25.37
CA GLU A 296 70.85 80.37 -26.30
C GLU A 296 70.32 79.08 -25.60
N ALA A 297 69.57 78.26 -26.33
CA ALA A 297 69.07 76.94 -25.91
C ALA A 297 70.08 75.81 -26.19
N PRO A 298 69.80 74.53 -25.82
CA PRO A 298 69.36 73.56 -26.84
C PRO A 298 68.44 72.45 -26.28
N ALA A 299 68.35 71.28 -26.96
CA ALA A 299 67.44 70.18 -26.62
C ALA A 299 68.05 68.76 -26.83
N SER A 300 67.40 67.77 -26.20
CA SER A 300 67.30 66.34 -26.58
C SER A 300 68.34 65.30 -26.11
N GLN A 301 67.80 64.25 -25.46
CA GLN A 301 68.19 62.80 -25.44
C GLN A 301 69.55 62.31 -24.91
N GLY A 302 69.50 61.21 -24.15
CA GLY A 302 70.64 60.31 -23.86
C GLY A 302 70.50 59.48 -22.58
N SER A 303 70.34 58.15 -22.69
CA SER A 303 70.50 57.18 -21.58
C SER A 303 71.95 56.66 -21.50
N PRO A 304 72.37 56.02 -20.39
CA PRO A 304 72.49 54.54 -20.45
C PRO A 304 72.28 53.77 -19.12
N ALA A 305 72.29 52.42 -19.26
CA ALA A 305 72.79 51.33 -18.38
C ALA A 305 73.51 51.62 -17.04
N GLU A 306 73.68 50.69 -16.08
CA GLU A 306 73.18 49.30 -15.79
C GLU A 306 73.52 48.98 -14.30
N GLY A 307 72.97 47.91 -13.70
CA GLY A 307 73.38 47.45 -12.36
C GLY A 307 72.55 46.26 -11.81
N GLU A 308 73.22 45.28 -11.19
CA GLU A 308 72.68 43.96 -10.80
C GLU A 308 72.46 43.80 -9.27
N ASP A 309 72.22 42.54 -8.84
CA ASP A 309 71.93 42.00 -7.49
C ASP A 309 70.51 42.23 -6.89
N GLY A 310 69.84 41.23 -6.29
CA GLY A 310 70.18 39.80 -6.25
C GLY A 310 69.42 39.00 -5.17
N ALA A 311 69.02 37.75 -5.48
CA ALA A 311 68.51 36.69 -4.58
C ALA A 311 67.20 36.98 -3.77
N ALA A 312 66.50 36.00 -3.15
CA ALA A 312 66.20 34.59 -3.50
C ALA A 312 65.11 34.04 -2.53
N ALA A 313 64.28 33.06 -2.97
CA ALA A 313 63.56 32.00 -2.20
C ALA A 313 62.36 31.49 -3.04
N THR A 314 62.18 30.25 -3.51
CA THR A 314 62.19 28.86 -2.98
C THR A 314 60.83 28.27 -2.53
N GLN A 315 60.60 27.02 -2.99
CA GLN A 315 59.70 25.97 -2.46
C GLN A 315 58.19 26.03 -2.79
N GLY A 316 57.57 24.85 -2.87
CA GLY A 316 56.11 24.69 -2.75
C GLY A 316 55.35 24.03 -3.92
N SER A 317 55.78 22.88 -4.44
CA SER A 317 54.91 22.04 -5.30
C SER A 317 54.93 20.59 -4.84
N SER A 318 53.80 20.10 -4.34
CA SER A 318 53.59 18.75 -3.84
C SER A 318 52.14 18.36 -4.09
N ALA A 319 51.89 17.16 -4.61
CA ALA A 319 50.55 16.67 -4.91
C ALA A 319 49.91 15.96 -3.71
N PRO A 320 48.57 15.91 -3.66
CA PRO A 320 47.81 14.69 -3.39
C PRO A 320 47.33 14.09 -4.73
N ALA A 321 47.53 12.81 -5.03
CA ALA A 321 47.05 11.62 -4.30
C ALA A 321 45.55 11.36 -4.54
N GLU A 322 45.22 10.86 -5.73
CA GLU A 322 43.92 10.25 -6.03
C GLU A 322 43.85 8.83 -5.41
N GLY A 323 42.63 8.38 -5.11
CA GLY A 323 42.38 7.17 -4.32
C GLY A 323 42.61 5.84 -5.05
N GLN A 324 42.68 4.78 -4.27
CA GLN A 324 42.77 3.40 -4.75
C GLN A 324 41.38 2.83 -5.03
N ASP A 325 41.20 2.19 -6.19
CA ASP A 325 40.09 1.28 -6.47
C ASP A 325 40.69 -0.05 -6.96
N GLU A 326 41.06 -0.93 -6.02
CA GLU A 326 41.59 -2.25 -6.31
C GLU A 326 40.45 -3.26 -6.52
N ALA A 327 40.12 -3.51 -7.78
CA ALA A 327 39.17 -4.55 -8.16
C ALA A 327 39.77 -5.95 -7.87
N ALA A 328 39.26 -6.63 -6.83
CA ALA A 328 39.65 -7.98 -6.46
C ALA A 328 38.50 -8.80 -5.86
N ALA A 329 38.65 -10.13 -5.93
CA ALA A 329 37.86 -11.13 -5.20
C ALA A 329 36.33 -11.17 -5.45
N SER A 330 35.94 -11.68 -6.62
CA SER A 330 34.90 -12.73 -6.61
C SER A 330 35.44 -13.91 -5.79
N GLN A 331 34.72 -14.38 -4.79
CA GLN A 331 34.99 -15.65 -4.11
C GLN A 331 33.69 -16.42 -3.90
N ASP A 332 33.62 -17.62 -4.46
CA ASP A 332 32.58 -18.61 -4.16
C ASP A 332 32.66 -19.00 -2.67
N ALA A 333 31.68 -18.56 -1.88
CA ALA A 333 31.48 -19.08 -0.54
C ALA A 333 30.92 -20.51 -0.65
N GLN A 334 31.78 -21.50 -0.46
CA GLN A 334 31.34 -22.90 -0.33
C GLN A 334 30.51 -23.03 0.96
N PRO A 335 29.35 -23.71 0.95
CA PRO A 335 28.47 -23.77 2.12
C PRO A 335 29.15 -24.50 3.28
N VAL A 336 29.11 -23.89 4.46
CA VAL A 336 29.65 -24.42 5.72
C VAL A 336 28.54 -24.54 6.75
N ALA A 337 28.37 -25.76 7.27
CA ALA A 337 27.52 -26.13 8.41
C ALA A 337 26.08 -25.58 8.38
N GLU A 338 25.15 -26.40 7.91
CA GLU A 338 23.70 -26.22 8.11
C GLU A 338 23.40 -26.07 9.62
N GLY A 339 22.98 -24.88 10.04
CA GLY A 339 22.62 -24.62 11.43
C GLY A 339 21.18 -25.03 11.69
N GLU A 340 20.95 -26.14 12.41
CA GLU A 340 19.60 -26.50 12.90
C GLU A 340 19.09 -25.41 13.85
N LEU A 341 18.11 -24.64 13.35
CA LEU A 341 17.44 -23.55 14.05
C LEU A 341 16.39 -24.14 15.01
N ALA A 342 16.73 -24.26 16.29
CA ALA A 342 15.86 -24.86 17.30
C ALA A 342 14.65 -23.95 17.66
N PRO A 343 13.56 -24.51 18.20
CA PRO A 343 12.54 -23.74 18.91
C PRO A 343 13.17 -22.97 20.09
N GLY A 344 12.77 -21.72 20.30
CA GLY A 344 13.37 -20.84 21.29
C GLY A 344 13.08 -19.36 21.04
N ALA A 345 13.63 -18.49 21.90
CA ALA A 345 13.60 -17.04 21.73
C ALA A 345 14.97 -16.54 21.26
N TYR A 346 14.95 -15.70 20.22
CA TYR A 346 16.12 -15.12 19.58
C TYR A 346 15.95 -13.60 19.47
N SER A 347 17.06 -12.86 19.39
CA SER A 347 17.05 -11.42 19.14
C SER A 347 18.10 -10.99 18.12
N ALA A 348 17.75 -9.96 17.35
CA ALA A 348 18.61 -9.25 16.41
C ALA A 348 18.41 -7.73 16.59
N GLY A 349 19.19 -7.13 17.50
CA GLY A 349 19.15 -5.69 17.78
C GLY A 349 17.87 -5.22 18.47
N SER A 350 16.83 -4.88 17.69
CA SER A 350 15.51 -4.45 18.18
C SER A 350 14.35 -5.34 17.68
N LEU A 351 14.68 -6.39 16.93
CA LEU A 351 13.75 -7.44 16.54
C LEU A 351 13.93 -8.64 17.48
N THR A 352 12.83 -9.11 18.07
CA THR A 352 12.75 -10.35 18.83
C THR A 352 11.99 -11.38 17.99
N VAL A 353 12.52 -12.61 17.89
CA VAL A 353 11.96 -13.72 17.12
C VAL A 353 11.73 -14.90 18.07
N THR A 354 10.46 -15.26 18.28
CA THR A 354 10.08 -16.45 19.07
C THR A 354 9.64 -17.55 18.13
N LEU A 355 10.19 -18.75 18.30
CA LEU A 355 9.88 -19.96 17.53
C LEU A 355 9.32 -21.02 18.50
N GLY A 356 8.03 -21.32 18.38
CA GLY A 356 7.33 -22.27 19.25
C GLY A 356 7.53 -23.72 18.83
N GLU A 357 7.46 -24.64 19.80
CA GLU A 357 7.41 -26.09 19.55
C GLU A 357 6.11 -26.53 18.82
N ASP A 358 5.13 -25.62 18.69
CA ASP A 358 3.89 -25.78 17.92
C ASP A 358 4.06 -25.45 16.41
N GLY A 359 5.26 -25.12 15.95
CA GLY A 359 5.51 -24.73 14.56
C GLY A 359 5.03 -23.31 14.22
N ARG A 360 4.79 -22.46 15.23
CA ARG A 360 4.40 -21.05 15.01
C ARG A 360 5.49 -20.08 15.45
N PHE A 361 5.62 -18.99 14.70
CA PHE A 361 6.55 -17.91 14.99
C PHE A 361 5.84 -16.67 15.52
N VAL A 362 6.57 -15.83 16.24
CA VAL A 362 6.23 -14.43 16.53
C VAL A 362 7.46 -13.56 16.30
N LEU A 363 7.39 -12.66 15.33
CA LEU A 363 8.34 -11.56 15.11
C LEU A 363 7.79 -10.31 15.79
N ARG A 364 8.61 -9.62 16.57
CA ARG A 364 8.22 -8.41 17.31
C ARG A 364 9.30 -7.34 17.20
N ASN A 365 8.96 -6.16 16.69
CA ASN A 365 9.86 -5.02 16.62
C ASN A 365 9.63 -4.11 17.84
N GLU A 366 10.50 -4.19 18.84
CA GLU A 366 10.32 -3.45 20.10
C GLU A 366 10.49 -1.93 19.95
N ALA A 367 11.22 -1.48 18.93
CA ALA A 367 11.41 -0.06 18.64
C ALA A 367 10.20 0.60 17.95
N ARG A 368 9.36 -0.20 17.25
CA ARG A 368 8.17 0.28 16.51
C ARG A 368 6.84 -0.14 17.15
N GLY A 369 6.85 -1.18 17.99
CA GLY A 369 5.64 -1.75 18.61
C GLY A 369 4.86 -2.70 17.70
N GLU A 370 5.43 -3.07 16.55
CA GLU A 370 4.84 -3.92 15.52
C GLU A 370 5.03 -5.40 15.85
N GLU A 371 4.01 -6.23 15.61
CA GLU A 371 4.05 -7.67 15.86
C GLU A 371 3.44 -8.46 14.68
N VAL A 372 4.11 -9.55 14.29
CA VAL A 372 3.71 -10.46 13.21
C VAL A 372 3.82 -11.89 13.72
N ALA A 373 2.79 -12.71 13.53
CA ALA A 373 2.78 -14.12 13.89
C ALA A 373 2.32 -14.99 12.72
N GLY A 374 2.76 -16.25 12.66
CA GLY A 374 2.40 -17.16 11.57
C GLY A 374 2.94 -18.57 11.79
N SER A 375 2.98 -19.39 10.74
CA SER A 375 3.60 -20.71 10.73
C SER A 375 5.06 -20.65 10.27
N TYR A 376 5.93 -21.49 10.82
CA TYR A 376 7.30 -21.66 10.33
C TYR A 376 7.66 -23.13 10.13
N GLU A 377 8.55 -23.38 9.19
CA GLU A 377 9.13 -24.69 8.94
C GLU A 377 10.65 -24.57 8.76
N THR A 378 11.39 -25.57 9.24
CA THR A 378 12.85 -25.65 9.15
C THR A 378 13.28 -26.94 8.45
N GLU A 379 13.73 -26.83 7.21
CA GLU A 379 14.22 -27.97 6.41
C GLU A 379 15.58 -27.63 5.78
N ALA A 380 16.54 -28.56 5.82
CA ALA A 380 17.85 -28.48 5.14
C ALA A 380 18.58 -27.12 5.31
N GLY A 381 18.68 -26.63 6.55
CA GLY A 381 19.34 -25.35 6.86
C GLY A 381 18.57 -24.12 6.36
N LYS A 382 17.28 -24.22 6.06
CA LYS A 382 16.41 -23.09 5.70
C LYS A 382 15.35 -22.86 6.76
N LEU A 383 14.95 -21.60 6.93
CA LEU A 383 13.77 -21.15 7.66
C LEU A 383 12.75 -20.60 6.66
N THR A 384 11.60 -21.24 6.57
CA THR A 384 10.45 -20.75 5.81
C THR A 384 9.45 -20.13 6.78
N LEU A 385 9.00 -18.90 6.51
CA LEU A 385 7.93 -18.23 7.25
C LEU A 385 6.68 -18.11 6.35
N SER A 386 5.53 -18.53 6.84
CA SER A 386 4.26 -18.62 6.12
C SER A 386 3.06 -18.14 6.97
N GLU A 387 1.92 -17.93 6.32
CA GLU A 387 0.63 -17.61 6.98
C GLU A 387 0.73 -16.45 7.98
N ALA A 388 1.47 -15.40 7.60
CA ALA A 388 1.78 -14.28 8.48
C ALA A 388 0.58 -13.32 8.65
N GLU A 389 0.16 -13.13 9.90
CA GLU A 389 -0.86 -12.18 10.35
C GLU A 389 -0.23 -11.12 11.26
N GLY A 390 -0.82 -9.91 11.30
CA GLY A 390 -0.32 -8.78 12.09
C GLY A 390 0.27 -7.66 11.21
N ASP A 391 1.27 -6.94 11.72
CA ASP A 391 1.87 -5.75 11.11
C ASP A 391 2.83 -6.07 9.93
N ILE A 392 2.41 -6.92 9.00
CA ILE A 392 3.23 -7.43 7.87
C ILE A 392 3.70 -6.35 6.88
N GLY A 393 3.06 -5.17 6.89
CA GLY A 393 3.40 -4.05 6.02
C GLY A 393 3.27 -4.39 4.53
N THR A 394 4.37 -4.27 3.78
CA THR A 394 4.46 -4.68 2.36
C THR A 394 5.34 -5.92 2.18
N THR A 395 5.55 -6.71 3.23
CA THR A 395 6.44 -7.89 3.21
C THR A 395 5.76 -9.04 2.45
N PRO A 396 6.41 -9.63 1.42
CA PRO A 396 5.86 -10.81 0.76
C PRO A 396 5.99 -12.04 1.66
N PHE A 397 4.91 -12.81 1.76
CA PHE A 397 4.89 -14.14 2.39
C PHE A 397 4.30 -15.16 1.40
N PRO A 398 4.75 -16.44 1.42
CA PRO A 398 5.82 -16.98 2.26
C PRO A 398 7.19 -16.41 1.88
N MET A 399 8.15 -16.52 2.80
CA MET A 399 9.53 -16.09 2.59
C MET A 399 10.53 -17.12 3.15
N THR A 400 11.59 -17.39 2.40
CA THR A 400 12.56 -18.45 2.70
C THR A 400 13.96 -17.88 2.90
N CYS A 401 14.52 -18.05 4.10
CA CYS A 401 15.86 -17.61 4.47
C CYS A 401 16.78 -18.83 4.68
N SER A 402 18.03 -18.75 4.23
CA SER A 402 19.07 -19.73 4.57
C SER A 402 19.62 -19.41 5.97
N VAL A 403 19.91 -20.42 6.79
CA VAL A 403 20.44 -20.28 8.16
C VAL A 403 21.88 -20.77 8.20
N VAL A 404 22.82 -19.84 8.39
CA VAL A 404 24.26 -20.11 8.44
C VAL A 404 24.79 -19.86 9.84
N GLN A 405 25.56 -20.80 10.38
CA GLN A 405 26.14 -20.65 11.71
C GLN A 405 27.38 -19.74 11.70
N SER A 406 27.40 -18.74 12.57
CA SER A 406 28.49 -17.75 12.70
C SER A 406 29.00 -17.66 14.14
N ASP A 407 30.19 -17.07 14.33
CA ASP A 407 30.79 -16.85 15.66
C ASP A 407 29.92 -15.97 16.59
N ALA A 408 28.93 -15.24 16.05
CA ALA A 408 28.04 -14.34 16.77
C ALA A 408 26.57 -14.82 16.83
N GLY A 409 26.26 -16.05 16.39
CA GLY A 409 24.90 -16.58 16.36
C GLY A 409 24.49 -17.15 14.99
N LEU A 410 23.19 -17.29 14.76
CA LEU A 410 22.65 -17.87 13.53
C LEU A 410 22.31 -16.75 12.54
N MET A 411 23.10 -16.61 11.48
CA MET A 411 22.93 -15.55 10.48
C MET A 411 21.94 -15.98 9.40
N LEU A 412 21.04 -15.07 9.04
CA LEU A 412 20.06 -15.27 7.96
C LEU A 412 20.61 -14.74 6.64
N GLU A 413 20.67 -15.61 5.63
CA GLU A 413 21.08 -15.29 4.25
C GLU A 413 19.92 -15.50 3.27
N GLN A 414 20.04 -14.96 2.05
CA GLN A 414 19.03 -15.14 1.01
C GLN A 414 19.03 -16.58 0.47
N SER A 415 17.84 -17.19 0.32
CA SER A 415 17.72 -18.57 -0.17
C SER A 415 17.36 -18.65 -1.66
N GLY A 416 18.32 -18.37 -2.53
CA GLY A 416 18.13 -18.38 -3.99
C GLY A 416 17.46 -17.11 -4.51
N GLU A 417 16.49 -17.26 -5.41
CA GLU A 417 15.80 -16.12 -6.05
C GLU A 417 14.67 -15.51 -5.18
N GLU A 418 14.31 -16.13 -4.06
CA GLU A 418 13.25 -15.64 -3.18
C GLU A 418 13.74 -14.50 -2.25
N PRO A 419 12.95 -13.43 -2.02
CA PRO A 419 13.36 -12.27 -1.23
C PRO A 419 13.20 -12.50 0.29
N CYS A 420 14.24 -13.04 0.94
CA CYS A 420 14.33 -13.03 2.41
C CYS A 420 14.58 -11.60 2.92
N VAL A 421 13.56 -10.90 3.41
CA VAL A 421 13.71 -9.52 3.96
C VAL A 421 14.51 -9.45 5.27
N LEU A 422 14.76 -10.61 5.90
CA LEU A 422 15.55 -10.75 7.13
C LEU A 422 17.05 -11.02 6.83
N THR A 423 17.47 -10.98 5.56
CA THR A 423 18.86 -11.20 5.13
C THR A 423 19.82 -10.22 5.82
N GLY A 424 20.92 -10.74 6.37
CA GLY A 424 21.93 -9.96 7.09
C GLY A 424 21.62 -9.74 8.57
N LEU A 425 20.53 -10.30 9.11
CA LEU A 425 20.31 -10.36 10.55
C LEU A 425 21.02 -11.57 11.17
N THR A 426 21.70 -11.35 12.29
CA THR A 426 22.22 -12.43 13.15
C THR A 426 21.29 -12.63 14.32
N LEU A 427 20.76 -13.84 14.47
CA LEU A 427 19.91 -14.26 15.58
C LEU A 427 20.77 -14.77 16.74
N GLU A 428 20.83 -14.00 17.82
CA GLU A 428 21.41 -14.42 19.10
C GLU A 428 20.33 -15.11 19.96
N PRO A 429 20.52 -16.34 20.45
CA PRO A 429 19.56 -17.01 21.33
C PRO A 429 19.55 -16.37 22.72
N GLN A 430 18.37 -16.06 23.25
CA GLN A 430 18.21 -15.58 24.62
C GLN A 430 18.21 -16.75 25.61
N GLN A 431 18.88 -16.57 26.75
CA GLN A 431 19.07 -17.56 27.82
C GLN A 431 18.29 -17.18 29.10
#